data_AF-A0A965AEA4-F1
#
_entry.id   AF-A0A965AEA4-F1
#
_cell.length_a   1.000
_cell.length_b   1.000
_cell.length_c   1.000
_cell.angle_alpha   90.00
_cell.angle_beta   90.00
_cell.angle_gamma   90.00
#
_symmetry.space_group_name_H-M   'P 1'
#
loop_
_entity.id
_entity.type
_entity.pdbx_description
1 polymer ?
#
loop_
_entity_poly.entity_id
_entity_poly.type
_entity_poly.pdbx_seq_one_letter_code
_entity_poly.pdbx_strand_id
1 'polypeptide(L)'
;MSTDLITGSFVALITPMNADGSIDFEGFRTLIRFHEENGTSAILFMGSTGEVSMLSPDERHAIVRETMKMRSGKMHFYYGCTGTTTEGTIGYVRQAAAEGADGAIIAAPAYICASNADIMRFCLDVADA
;
A
#
# COMPACT_ATOMS: atom_id res chain seq x y z
N MET A 1 20.58 -5.27 1.34
CA MET A 1 19.16 -5.54 1.04
C MET A 1 18.84 -6.92 1.58
N SER A 2 17.71 -7.08 2.28
CA SER A 2 17.30 -8.42 2.73
C SER A 2 16.99 -9.28 1.51
N THR A 3 17.57 -10.48 1.43
CA THR A 3 17.30 -11.47 0.39
C THR A 3 16.22 -12.46 0.82
N ASP A 4 15.61 -12.25 1.98
CA ASP A 4 14.63 -13.19 2.52
C ASP A 4 13.33 -13.07 1.74
N LEU A 5 12.98 -14.17 1.07
CA LEU A 5 11.72 -14.29 0.36
C LEU A 5 10.58 -14.37 1.38
N ILE A 6 9.65 -13.42 1.33
CA ILE A 6 8.50 -13.41 2.23
C ILE A 6 7.50 -14.44 1.71
N THR A 7 7.03 -15.31 2.61
CA THR A 7 6.10 -16.40 2.30
C THR A 7 4.95 -16.43 3.30
N GLY A 8 3.83 -17.02 2.90
CA GLY A 8 2.67 -17.23 3.76
C GLY A 8 1.41 -16.56 3.22
N SER A 9 0.58 -16.03 4.10
CA SER A 9 -0.70 -15.40 3.75
C SER A 9 -0.54 -13.89 3.58
N PHE A 10 -0.91 -13.38 2.41
CA PHE A 10 -0.84 -11.97 2.05
C PHE A 10 -2.28 -11.53 1.75
N VAL A 11 -2.84 -10.66 2.57
CA VAL A 11 -4.24 -10.23 2.42
C VAL A 11 -4.31 -8.86 1.77
N ALA A 12 -5.11 -8.73 0.72
CA ALA A 12 -5.55 -7.43 0.22
C ALA A 12 -6.66 -6.92 1.15
N LEU A 13 -6.36 -5.86 1.91
CA LEU A 13 -7.30 -5.30 2.87
C LEU A 13 -8.20 -4.27 2.18
N ILE A 14 -9.48 -4.29 2.54
CA ILE A 14 -10.40 -3.19 2.21
C ILE A 14 -9.96 -1.90 2.91
N THR A 15 -10.48 -0.76 2.48
CA THR A 15 -10.41 0.49 3.23
C THR A 15 -11.69 0.67 4.03
N PRO A 16 -11.68 0.46 5.37
CA PRO A 16 -12.85 0.71 6.20
C PRO A 16 -13.24 2.19 6.15
N MET A 17 -14.53 2.44 6.01
CA MET A 17 -15.11 3.78 5.93
C MET A 17 -16.28 3.90 6.92
N ASN A 18 -16.39 5.07 7.55
CA ASN A 18 -17.53 5.46 8.34
C ASN A 18 -18.76 5.70 7.45
N ALA A 19 -19.94 5.78 8.06
CA ALA A 19 -21.19 6.02 7.34
C ALA A 19 -21.21 7.38 6.59
N ASP A 20 -20.37 8.34 6.99
CA ASP A 20 -20.21 9.63 6.33
C ASP A 20 -19.17 9.61 5.19
N GLY A 21 -18.54 8.46 4.93
CA GLY A 21 -17.52 8.27 3.91
C GLY A 21 -16.10 8.62 4.37
N SER A 22 -15.90 9.13 5.58
CA SER A 22 -14.56 9.33 6.14
C SER A 22 -13.88 8.00 6.45
N ILE A 23 -12.54 7.97 6.45
CA ILE A 23 -11.78 6.76 6.76
C ILE A 23 -12.04 6.30 8.21
N ASP A 24 -12.37 5.02 8.38
CA ASP A 24 -12.54 4.38 9.68
C ASP A 24 -11.23 3.73 10.15
N PHE A 25 -10.46 4.49 10.93
CA PHE A 25 -9.20 4.02 11.49
C PHE A 25 -9.35 2.96 12.60
N GLU A 26 -10.50 2.92 13.30
CA GLU A 26 -10.75 1.88 14.29
C GLU A 26 -11.17 0.56 13.62
N GLY A 27 -11.85 0.65 12.48
CA GLY A 27 -12.05 -0.47 11.55
C GLY A 27 -10.72 -1.05 11.08
N PHE A 28 -9.77 -0.21 10.65
CA PHE A 28 -8.42 -0.66 10.32
C PHE A 28 -7.75 -1.37 11.50
N ARG A 29 -7.77 -0.78 12.69
CA ARG A 29 -7.20 -1.38 13.91
C ARG A 29 -7.79 -2.77 14.19
N THR A 30 -9.10 -2.90 14.04
CA THR A 30 -9.81 -4.16 14.25
C THR A 30 -9.38 -5.24 13.26
N LEU A 31 -9.31 -4.89 11.96
CA LEU A 31 -8.89 -5.83 10.91
C LEU A 31 -7.43 -6.21 11.02
N ILE A 32 -6.54 -5.24 11.29
CA ILE A 32 -5.11 -5.49 11.50
C ILE A 32 -4.93 -6.48 12.64
N ARG A 33 -5.55 -6.23 13.79
CA ARG A 33 -5.47 -7.12 14.96
C ARG A 33 -5.99 -8.52 14.65
N PHE A 34 -7.11 -8.62 13.94
CA PHE A 34 -7.64 -9.91 13.50
C PHE A 34 -6.62 -10.69 12.66
N HIS A 35 -5.97 -10.03 11.70
CA HIS A 35 -4.97 -10.66 10.85
C HIS A 35 -3.70 -11.06 11.60
N GLU A 36 -3.25 -10.23 12.55
CA GLU A 36 -2.13 -10.54 13.45
C GLU A 36 -2.44 -11.77 14.32
N GLU A 37 -3.61 -11.82 14.96
CA GLU A 37 -4.06 -12.94 15.80
C GLU A 37 -4.17 -14.26 15.03
N ASN A 38 -4.42 -14.19 13.71
CA ASN A 38 -4.59 -15.36 12.84
C ASN A 38 -3.34 -15.69 12.00
N GLY A 39 -2.19 -15.07 12.30
CA GLY A 39 -0.91 -15.44 11.67
C GLY A 39 -0.76 -15.02 10.20
N THR A 40 -1.44 -13.95 9.80
CA THR A 40 -1.24 -13.35 8.46
C THR A 40 0.20 -12.83 8.34
N SER A 41 0.84 -13.09 7.21
CA SER A 41 2.25 -12.75 7.00
C SER A 41 2.43 -11.31 6.52
N ALA A 42 1.51 -10.84 5.66
CA ALA A 42 1.51 -9.47 5.17
C ALA A 42 0.11 -8.93 4.92
N ILE A 43 -0.08 -7.63 5.16
CA ILE A 43 -1.24 -6.86 4.71
C ILE A 43 -0.84 -5.98 3.53
N LEU A 44 -1.67 -6.02 2.50
CA LEU A 44 -1.59 -5.22 1.30
C LEU A 44 -2.69 -4.15 1.37
N PHE A 45 -2.32 -2.94 1.74
CA PHE A 45 -3.20 -1.78 1.84
C PHE A 45 -3.33 -1.07 0.48
N MET A 46 -4.45 -0.37 0.27
CA MET A 46 -4.64 0.52 -0.88
C MET A 46 -4.37 -0.17 -2.24
N GLY A 47 -4.76 -1.43 -2.37
CA GLY A 47 -4.90 -2.08 -3.68
C GLY A 47 -6.24 -1.73 -4.33
N SER A 48 -6.62 -2.45 -5.38
CA SER A 48 -8.00 -2.37 -5.92
C SER A 48 -9.04 -2.77 -4.87
N THR A 49 -8.75 -3.82 -4.07
CA THR A 49 -9.57 -4.22 -2.92
C THR A 49 -9.63 -3.16 -1.83
N GLY A 50 -8.57 -2.34 -1.68
CA GLY A 50 -8.53 -1.22 -0.75
C GLY A 50 -9.00 0.10 -1.37
N GLU A 51 -9.75 0.04 -2.47
CA GLU A 51 -10.45 1.17 -3.09
C GLU A 51 -9.54 2.37 -3.45
N VAL A 52 -8.25 2.14 -3.73
CA VAL A 52 -7.25 3.23 -3.85
C VAL A 52 -7.57 4.30 -4.88
N SER A 53 -8.30 3.95 -5.95
CA SER A 53 -8.72 4.91 -6.98
C SER A 53 -9.79 5.90 -6.51
N MET A 54 -10.44 5.63 -5.38
CA MET A 54 -11.46 6.48 -4.77
C MET A 54 -10.91 7.36 -3.64
N LEU A 55 -9.63 7.18 -3.28
CA LEU A 55 -9.00 7.92 -2.20
C LEU A 55 -8.30 9.19 -2.73
N SER A 56 -8.49 10.28 -2.02
CA SER A 56 -7.70 11.50 -2.21
C SER A 56 -6.24 11.31 -1.78
N PRO A 57 -5.30 12.14 -2.26
CA PRO A 57 -3.90 12.07 -1.81
C PRO A 57 -3.75 12.20 -0.28
N ASP A 58 -4.55 13.05 0.35
CA ASP A 58 -4.51 13.27 1.80
C ASP A 58 -5.01 12.04 2.57
N GLU A 59 -6.08 11.37 2.09
CA GLU A 59 -6.55 10.11 2.66
C GLU A 59 -5.51 9.01 2.51
N ARG A 60 -4.86 8.91 1.34
CA ARG A 60 -3.77 7.94 1.13
C ARG A 60 -2.64 8.14 2.13
N HIS A 61 -2.20 9.39 2.31
CA HIS A 61 -1.17 9.72 3.30
C HIS A 61 -1.61 9.42 4.74
N ALA A 62 -2.85 9.75 5.08
CA ALA A 62 -3.41 9.48 6.40
C ALA A 62 -3.50 7.98 6.68
N ILE A 63 -3.92 7.16 5.70
CA ILE A 63 -3.97 5.70 5.81
C ILE A 63 -2.58 5.15 6.12
N VAL A 64 -1.55 5.51 5.34
CA VAL A 64 -0.18 5.08 5.62
C VAL A 64 0.23 5.46 7.04
N ARG A 65 0.13 6.76 7.38
CA ARG A 65 0.58 7.29 8.68
C ARG A 65 -0.12 6.64 9.86
N GLU A 66 -1.45 6.50 9.82
CA GLU A 66 -2.21 5.98 10.96
C GLU A 66 -2.09 4.47 11.07
N THR A 67 -2.14 3.72 9.96
CA THR A 67 -2.03 2.25 10.02
C THR A 67 -0.62 1.79 10.39
N MET A 68 0.42 2.53 10.02
CA MET A 68 1.79 2.22 10.47
C MET A 68 1.95 2.32 11.99
N LYS A 69 1.23 3.22 12.67
CA LYS A 69 1.20 3.29 14.15
C LYS A 69 0.48 2.11 14.79
N MET A 70 -0.36 1.39 14.03
CA MET A 70 -1.12 0.22 14.51
C MET A 70 -0.32 -1.07 14.36
N ARG A 71 0.79 -1.05 13.64
CA ARG A 71 1.64 -2.21 13.40
C ARG A 71 2.12 -2.81 14.72
N SER A 72 1.90 -4.11 14.89
CA SER A 72 2.45 -4.87 16.01
C SER A 72 3.08 -6.18 15.53
N GLY A 73 4.04 -6.69 16.30
CA GLY A 73 4.68 -7.97 15.99
C GLY A 73 5.48 -7.98 14.68
N LYS A 74 5.30 -9.02 13.86
CA LYS A 74 6.14 -9.35 12.70
C LYS A 74 5.43 -9.29 11.35
N MET A 75 4.15 -8.93 11.33
CA MET A 75 3.39 -8.83 10.08
C MET A 75 3.95 -7.68 9.24
N HIS A 76 4.08 -7.90 7.92
CA HIS A 76 4.56 -6.89 6.99
C HIS A 76 3.42 -6.03 6.44
N PHE A 77 3.70 -4.74 6.25
CA PHE A 77 2.75 -3.74 5.79
C PHE A 77 3.24 -3.19 4.45
N TYR A 78 2.47 -3.47 3.40
CA TYR A 78 2.72 -3.00 2.03
C TYR A 78 1.60 -2.06 1.59
N TYR A 79 1.96 -0.98 0.89
CA TYR A 79 0.97 0.01 0.45
C TYR A 79 0.95 0.16 -1.06
N GLY A 80 -0.24 0.28 -1.63
CA GLY A 80 -0.45 0.67 -3.02
C GLY A 80 0.03 2.09 -3.28
N CYS A 81 1.11 2.22 -4.04
CA CYS A 81 1.75 3.49 -4.36
C CYS A 81 1.52 3.93 -5.81
N THR A 82 0.80 3.17 -6.63
CA THR A 82 0.49 3.57 -8.01
C THR A 82 -0.21 4.93 -8.03
N GLY A 83 0.40 5.89 -8.72
CA GLY A 83 -0.15 7.19 -9.03
C GLY A 83 -0.57 7.30 -10.49
N THR A 84 -1.02 8.49 -10.90
CA THR A 84 -1.37 8.79 -12.30
C THR A 84 -0.15 9.11 -13.16
N THR A 85 0.97 9.45 -12.53
CA THR A 85 2.27 9.73 -13.17
C THR A 85 3.38 8.94 -12.49
N THR A 86 4.52 8.78 -13.18
CA THR A 86 5.73 8.19 -12.60
C THR A 86 6.18 8.97 -11.38
N GLU A 87 6.25 10.30 -11.47
CA GLU A 87 6.63 11.17 -10.35
C GLU A 87 5.66 11.06 -9.16
N GLY A 88 4.35 11.01 -9.41
CA GLY A 88 3.35 10.81 -8.36
C GLY A 88 3.50 9.44 -7.68
N THR A 89 3.77 8.40 -8.46
CA THR A 89 4.06 7.06 -7.94
C THR A 89 5.30 7.06 -7.04
N ILE A 90 6.39 7.67 -7.52
CA ILE A 90 7.63 7.86 -6.76
C ILE A 90 7.36 8.64 -5.45
N GLY A 91 6.54 9.67 -5.50
CA GLY A 91 6.13 10.44 -4.33
C GLY A 91 5.44 9.57 -3.28
N TYR A 92 4.48 8.74 -3.69
CA TYR A 92 3.81 7.81 -2.77
C TYR A 92 4.73 6.73 -2.22
N VAL A 93 5.66 6.19 -3.03
CA VAL A 93 6.65 5.22 -2.55
C VAL A 93 7.55 5.83 -1.48
N ARG A 94 8.07 7.04 -1.72
CA ARG A 94 8.93 7.75 -0.75
C ARG A 94 8.17 8.09 0.53
N GLN A 95 6.91 8.49 0.42
CA GLN A 95 6.08 8.76 1.59
C GLN A 95 5.83 7.50 2.41
N ALA A 96 5.49 6.37 1.77
CA ALA A 96 5.32 5.10 2.46
C ALA A 96 6.61 4.62 3.13
N ALA A 97 7.75 4.73 2.44
CA ALA A 97 9.06 4.40 3.00
C ALA A 97 9.41 5.28 4.20
N ALA A 98 9.14 6.58 4.13
CA ALA A 98 9.41 7.52 5.23
C ALA A 98 8.60 7.24 6.50
N GLU A 99 7.38 6.70 6.36
CA GLU A 99 6.53 6.27 7.48
C GLU A 99 6.86 4.83 7.95
N GLY A 100 7.78 4.12 7.29
CA GLY A 100 8.31 2.82 7.72
C GLY A 100 7.64 1.58 7.11
N ALA A 101 6.98 1.72 5.96
CA ALA A 101 6.40 0.58 5.23
C ALA A 101 7.47 -0.47 4.86
N ASP A 102 7.09 -1.74 4.83
CA ASP A 102 7.98 -2.85 4.42
C ASP A 102 8.16 -2.93 2.90
N GLY A 103 7.30 -2.26 2.15
CA GLY A 103 7.45 -2.06 0.72
C GLY A 103 6.22 -1.43 0.07
N ALA A 104 6.28 -1.33 -1.25
CA ALA A 104 5.24 -0.74 -2.08
C ALA A 104 4.65 -1.78 -3.04
N ILE A 105 3.38 -1.59 -3.38
CA ILE A 105 2.68 -2.31 -4.43
C ILE A 105 2.46 -1.32 -5.57
N ILE A 106 2.91 -1.69 -6.76
CA ILE A 106 2.76 -0.87 -7.95
C ILE A 106 2.12 -1.69 -9.06
N ALA A 107 1.29 -1.03 -9.87
CA ALA A 107 0.71 -1.58 -11.07
C ALA A 107 1.30 -0.86 -12.28
N ALA A 108 1.34 -1.54 -13.43
CA ALA A 108 1.68 -0.90 -14.69
C ALA A 108 0.71 0.27 -14.96
N PRO A 109 1.16 1.36 -15.60
CA PRO A 109 0.28 2.46 -15.99
C PRO A 109 -0.92 1.94 -16.79
N ALA A 110 -2.13 2.12 -16.24
CA ALA A 110 -3.32 1.44 -16.76
C ALA A 110 -4.09 2.24 -17.84
N TYR A 111 -3.94 3.57 -17.85
CA TYR A 111 -4.66 4.43 -18.81
C TYR A 111 -3.96 4.47 -20.18
N ILE A 112 -2.64 4.56 -20.16
CA ILE A 112 -1.81 4.54 -21.37
C ILE A 112 -1.51 3.10 -21.75
N CYS A 113 -1.64 2.76 -23.03
CA CYS A 113 -1.14 1.49 -23.57
C CYS A 113 0.37 1.62 -23.81
N ALA A 114 1.14 1.67 -22.72
CA ALA A 114 2.59 1.86 -22.76
C ALA A 114 3.29 0.61 -23.34
N SER A 115 4.43 0.80 -23.98
CA SER A 115 5.24 -0.33 -24.44
C SER A 115 5.84 -1.08 -23.25
N ASN A 116 6.21 -2.35 -23.43
CA ASN A 116 6.90 -3.12 -22.38
C ASN A 116 8.21 -2.45 -21.93
N ALA A 117 8.91 -1.76 -22.84
CA ALA A 117 10.13 -1.03 -22.52
C ALA A 117 9.85 0.15 -21.56
N ASP A 118 8.76 0.86 -21.79
CA ASP A 118 8.34 1.99 -20.94
C ASP A 118 7.82 1.51 -19.59
N ILE A 119 7.06 0.40 -19.55
CA ILE A 119 6.59 -0.22 -18.30
C ILE A 119 7.80 -0.69 -17.47
N MET A 120 8.78 -1.34 -18.11
CA MET A 120 10.01 -1.75 -17.43
C MET A 120 10.77 -0.54 -16.88
N ARG A 121 10.90 0.54 -17.66
CA ARG A 121 11.55 1.77 -17.22
C ARG A 121 10.83 2.38 -16.02
N PHE A 122 9.50 2.48 -16.08
CA PHE A 122 8.67 2.92 -14.96
C PHE A 122 8.93 2.10 -13.69
N CYS A 123 8.91 0.77 -13.78
CA CYS A 123 9.16 -0.09 -12.62
C CYS A 123 10.56 0.11 -12.03
N LEU A 124 11.59 0.28 -12.87
CA LEU A 124 12.96 0.53 -12.43
C LEU A 124 13.10 1.91 -11.76
N ASP A 125 12.56 2.96 -12.39
CA ASP A 125 12.61 4.32 -11.84
C ASP A 125 11.90 4.42 -10.48
N VAL A 126 10.81 3.65 -10.29
CA VAL A 126 10.10 3.57 -9.01
C VAL A 126 10.86 2.73 -7.98
N ALA A 127 11.54 1.65 -8.40
CA ALA A 127 12.31 0.80 -7.48
C ALA A 127 13.59 1.46 -6.96
N ASP A 128 14.18 2.40 -7.73
CA ASP A 128 15.36 3.17 -7.34
C ASP A 128 15.06 4.35 -6.40
N ALA A 129 13.77 4.65 -6.16
CA ALA A 129 13.29 5.86 -5.48
C ALA A 129 13.35 5.84 -3.96
#